data_AF-A0A3S2U1Q3-F1
#
_entry.id   AF-A0A3S2U1Q3-F1
#
_cell.length_a   1.000
_cell.length_b   1.000
_cell.length_c   1.000
_cell.angle_alpha   90.00
_cell.angle_beta   90.00
_cell.angle_gamma   90.00
#
_symmetry.space_group_name_H-M   'P 1'
#
loop_
_entity.id
_entity.type
_entity.pdbx_description
1 polymer ?
#
loop_
_entity_poly.entity_id
_entity_poly.type
_entity_poly.pdbx_seq_one_letter_code
_entity_poly.pdbx_strand_id
1 'polypeptide(L)'
;MNIELHQILGTWRHTNGNILIDFNIRHVNHGENVARAMFTIYQREPESKIHYEWHGAVEIVNHENDISEIVISEIVKTEEKPEYENLKIWSIEPGEMYLELGNGDRILFRKLGNIFS
;
A
#
# COMPACT_ATOMS: atom_id res chain seq x y z
N MET A 1 -16.16 6.64 4.26
CA MET A 1 -16.21 5.96 2.94
C MET A 1 -15.96 4.50 3.21
N ASN A 2 -16.75 3.57 2.68
CA ASN A 2 -16.47 2.14 2.86
C ASN A 2 -15.64 1.65 1.69
N ILE A 3 -14.42 1.22 1.97
CA ILE A 3 -13.51 0.64 0.99
C ILE A 3 -13.50 -0.87 1.17
N GLU A 4 -13.66 -1.57 0.05
CA GLU A 4 -13.56 -3.02 -0.01
C GLU A 4 -12.16 -3.44 -0.46
N LEU A 5 -11.66 -4.54 0.10
CA LEU A 5 -10.31 -5.05 -0.19
C LEU A 5 -10.07 -5.21 -1.69
N HIS A 6 -11.08 -5.66 -2.43
CA HIS A 6 -10.97 -5.89 -3.87
C HIS A 6 -10.60 -4.62 -4.66
N GLN A 7 -10.95 -3.43 -4.14
CA GLN A 7 -10.68 -2.13 -4.79
C GLN A 7 -9.19 -1.79 -4.76
N ILE A 8 -8.48 -2.19 -3.71
CA ILE A 8 -7.05 -1.91 -3.51
C ILE A 8 -6.14 -3.03 -4.03
N LEU A 9 -6.67 -4.14 -4.56
CA LEU A 9 -5.84 -5.19 -5.13
C LEU A 9 -5.06 -4.70 -6.35
N GLY A 10 -3.80 -5.13 -6.47
CA GLY A 10 -2.91 -4.82 -7.58
C GLY A 10 -1.57 -4.25 -7.12
N THR A 11 -0.80 -3.75 -8.08
CA THR A 11 0.44 -3.03 -7.81
C THR A 11 0.21 -1.54 -7.96
N TRP A 12 0.53 -0.81 -6.91
CA TRP A 12 0.41 0.64 -6.81
C TRP A 12 1.79 1.25 -6.73
N ARG A 13 2.05 2.30 -7.50
CA ARG A 13 3.37 2.95 -7.54
C ARG A 13 3.26 4.45 -7.30
N HIS A 14 4.10 4.93 -6.39
CA HIS A 14 4.47 6.33 -6.28
C HIS A 14 5.88 6.54 -6.85
N THR A 15 6.10 7.68 -7.50
CA THR A 15 7.40 8.06 -8.06
C THR A 15 7.74 9.48 -7.61
N ASN A 16 8.92 9.67 -7.02
CA ASN A 16 9.47 10.97 -6.66
C ASN A 16 10.96 11.03 -7.05
N GLY A 17 11.25 11.63 -8.20
CA GLY A 17 12.59 11.59 -8.78
C GLY A 17 13.05 10.14 -9.02
N ASN A 18 14.17 9.76 -8.43
CA ASN A 18 14.74 8.41 -8.54
C ASN A 18 14.20 7.43 -7.49
N ILE A 19 13.42 7.91 -6.50
CA ILE A 19 12.80 7.08 -5.47
C ILE A 19 11.43 6.61 -5.96
N LEU A 20 11.21 5.30 -5.85
CA LEU A 20 9.95 4.64 -6.13
C LEU A 20 9.43 4.02 -4.85
N ILE A 21 8.11 4.03 -4.70
CA ILE A 21 7.42 3.26 -3.68
C ILE A 21 6.45 2.33 -4.40
N ASP A 22 6.65 1.03 -4.26
CA ASP A 22 5.74 0.01 -4.75
C ASP A 22 4.94 -0.58 -3.59
N PHE A 23 3.62 -0.53 -3.70
CA PHE A 23 2.71 -1.20 -2.79
C PHE A 23 1.93 -2.27 -3.56
N ASN A 24 2.32 -3.52 -3.34
CA ASN A 24 1.77 -4.68 -4.01
C ASN A 24 0.78 -5.37 -3.07
N ILE A 25 -0.48 -5.48 -3.45
CA ILE A 25 -1.52 -6.13 -2.65
C ILE A 25 -2.13 -7.25 -3.49
N ARG A 26 -2.07 -8.48 -2.99
CA ARG A 26 -2.54 -9.68 -3.69
C ARG A 26 -3.44 -10.52 -2.80
N HIS A 27 -4.57 -10.92 -3.38
CA HIS A 27 -5.51 -11.80 -2.71
C HIS A 27 -4.89 -13.17 -2.41
N VAL A 28 -5.23 -13.77 -1.28
CA VAL A 28 -4.91 -15.17 -0.96
C VAL A 28 -6.20 -15.97 -1.09
N ASN A 29 -6.20 -17.05 -1.88
CA ASN A 29 -7.43 -17.80 -2.14
C ASN A 29 -8.07 -18.42 -0.89
N HIS A 30 -9.41 -18.48 -0.93
CA HIS A 30 -10.36 -19.17 -0.05
C HIS A 30 -10.58 -18.61 1.36
N GLY A 31 -11.43 -17.58 1.39
CA GLY A 31 -12.03 -17.02 2.60
C GLY A 31 -11.29 -15.76 3.06
N GLU A 32 -12.08 -14.76 3.43
CA GLU A 32 -11.68 -13.62 4.28
C GLU A 32 -11.18 -12.35 3.59
N ASN A 33 -11.48 -11.23 4.24
CA ASN A 33 -11.18 -9.84 3.88
C ASN A 33 -9.69 -9.50 4.07
N VAL A 34 -8.80 -10.46 3.77
CA VAL A 34 -7.36 -10.39 4.01
C VAL A 34 -6.61 -10.57 2.69
N ALA A 35 -5.59 -9.74 2.45
CA ALA A 35 -4.64 -9.90 1.35
C ALA A 35 -3.21 -10.03 1.87
N ARG A 36 -2.30 -10.58 1.07
CA ARG A 36 -0.86 -10.43 1.32
C ARG A 36 -0.38 -9.17 0.61
N ALA A 37 0.40 -8.38 1.32
CA ALA A 37 0.99 -7.17 0.76
C ALA A 37 2.50 -7.10 0.96
N MET A 38 3.13 -6.33 0.08
CA MET A 38 4.54 -5.99 0.11
C MET A 38 4.67 -4.50 -0.24
N PHE A 39 5.32 -3.75 0.63
CA PHE A 39 5.59 -2.32 0.46
C PHE A 39 7.09 -2.12 0.39
N THR A 40 7.58 -1.56 -0.71
CA THR A 40 9.00 -1.41 -1.00
C THR A 40 9.31 0.02 -1.40
N ILE A 41 10.22 0.67 -0.70
CA ILE A 41 10.84 1.95 -1.10
C ILE A 41 12.21 1.63 -1.68
N TYR A 42 12.45 2.00 -2.93
CA TYR A 42 13.69 1.69 -3.61
C TYR A 42 14.07 2.76 -4.63
N GLN A 43 15.37 2.86 -4.89
CA GLN A 43 15.92 3.64 -5.98
C GLN A 43 16.39 2.70 -7.09
N ARG A 44 16.25 3.11 -8.36
CA ARG A 44 16.78 2.35 -9.52
C ARG A 44 18.10 2.89 -10.04
N GLU A 45 18.32 4.19 -9.91
CA GLU A 45 19.49 4.89 -10.42
C GLU A 45 20.08 5.83 -9.35
N PRO A 46 21.42 5.98 -9.29
CA PRO A 46 22.43 5.35 -10.16
C PRO A 46 22.69 3.87 -9.86
N GLU A 47 22.34 3.41 -8.65
CA GLU A 47 22.47 2.01 -8.24
C GLU A 47 21.15 1.54 -7.65
N SER A 48 20.73 0.34 -8.02
CA SER A 48 19.53 -0.28 -7.46
C SER A 48 19.71 -0.56 -5.98
N LYS A 49 18.92 0.09 -5.13
CA LYS A 49 18.97 -0.09 -3.67
C LYS A 49 17.57 -0.07 -3.10
N ILE A 50 17.27 -1.08 -2.29
CA ILE A 50 16.09 -1.09 -1.42
C ILE A 50 16.44 -0.26 -0.20
N HIS A 51 15.67 0.80 0.04
CA HIS A 51 15.79 1.64 1.22
C HIS A 51 14.97 1.09 2.37
N TYR A 52 13.81 0.54 2.07
CA TYR A 52 12.90 -0.01 3.05
C TYR A 52 11.97 -1.01 2.39
N GLU A 53 11.64 -2.06 3.13
CA GLU A 53 10.70 -3.08 2.69
C GLU A 53 10.02 -3.74 3.88
N TRP A 54 8.71 -3.94 3.76
CA TRP A 54 7.93 -4.83 4.62
C TRP A 54 6.97 -5.70 3.83
N HIS A 55 6.67 -6.87 4.41
CA HIS A 55 5.74 -7.87 3.91
C HIS A 55 4.77 -8.22 5.04
N GLY A 56 3.49 -8.41 4.75
CA GLY A 56 2.49 -8.71 5.79
C GLY A 56 1.16 -9.14 5.21
N ALA A 57 0.26 -9.58 6.08
CA ALA A 57 -1.15 -9.70 5.75
C ALA A 57 -1.83 -8.34 6.01
N VAL A 58 -2.74 -7.92 5.13
CA VAL A 58 -3.42 -6.63 5.19
C VAL A 58 -4.93 -6.80 5.18
N GLU A 59 -5.59 -6.00 6.01
CA GLU A 59 -7.04 -5.92 6.14
C GLU A 59 -7.46 -4.45 6.07
N ILE A 60 -8.64 -4.19 5.49
CA ILE A 60 -9.23 -2.85 5.52
C ILE A 60 -10.21 -2.76 6.69
N VAL A 61 -9.96 -1.84 7.60
CA VAL A 61 -10.90 -1.49 8.66
C VAL A 61 -11.62 -0.19 8.27
N ASN A 62 -12.93 -0.29 8.09
CA ASN A 62 -13.78 0.86 7.81
C ASN A 62 -14.38 1.38 9.12
N HIS A 63 -14.33 2.70 9.30
CA HIS A 63 -14.85 3.38 10.48
C HIS A 63 -16.06 4.24 10.10
N GLU A 64 -17.04 4.33 11.01
CA GLU A 64 -18.19 5.20 10.81
C GLU A 64 -17.74 6.68 10.88
N ASN A 65 -17.95 7.43 9.80
CA ASN A 65 -17.56 8.85 9.67
C ASN A 65 -16.05 9.15 9.73
N ASP A 66 -15.20 8.16 9.54
CA ASP A 66 -13.74 8.35 9.48
C ASP A 66 -13.13 7.67 8.23
N ILE A 67 -11.84 7.91 8.00
CA ILE A 67 -11.08 7.32 6.89
C ILE A 67 -10.74 5.86 7.19
N SER A 68 -10.73 5.03 6.15
CA SER A 68 -10.42 3.60 6.28
C SER A 68 -8.94 3.39 6.59
N GLU A 69 -8.64 2.43 7.47
CA GLU A 69 -7.29 2.06 7.85
C GLU A 69 -6.88 0.74 7.19
N ILE A 70 -5.59 0.60 6.88
CA ILE A 70 -4.99 -0.68 6.48
C ILE A 70 -4.27 -1.24 7.71
N VAL A 71 -4.82 -2.29 8.30
CA VAL A 71 -4.18 -3.02 9.40
C VAL A 71 -3.26 -4.06 8.82
N ILE A 72 -2.01 -4.09 9.31
CA ILE A 72 -0.99 -5.05 8.88
C ILE A 72 -0.73 -6.05 10.01
N SER A 73 -0.89 -7.34 9.73
CA SER A 73 -0.54 -8.43 10.62
C SER A 73 0.63 -9.25 10.07
N GLU A 74 1.34 -9.95 10.97
CA GLU A 74 2.51 -10.77 10.62
C GLU A 74 3.61 -10.00 9.87
N ILE A 75 3.84 -8.74 10.23
CA ILE A 75 4.78 -7.88 9.52
C ILE A 75 6.22 -8.40 9.64
N VAL A 76 6.87 -8.60 8.48
CA VAL A 76 8.30 -8.87 8.35
C VAL A 76 8.90 -7.67 7.63
N LYS A 77 9.89 -7.02 8.24
CA LYS A 77 10.44 -5.75 7.77
C LYS A 77 11.95 -5.70 7.90
N THR A 78 12.57 -4.90 7.04
CA THR A 78 14.02 -4.67 6.98
C THR A 78 14.53 -3.79 8.13
N GLU A 79 13.73 -2.82 8.58
CA GLU A 79 14.00 -1.95 9.72
C GLU A 79 12.67 -1.44 10.32
N GLU A 80 12.71 -0.77 11.48
CA GLU A 80 11.52 -0.16 12.09
C GLU A 80 11.27 1.24 11.53
N LYS A 81 10.14 1.42 10.85
CA LYS A 81 9.72 2.69 10.23
C LYS A 81 8.21 2.86 10.36
N PRO A 82 7.71 3.24 11.56
CA PRO A 82 6.26 3.30 11.82
C PRO A 82 5.52 4.23 10.86
N GLU A 83 6.18 5.21 10.25
CA GLU A 83 5.61 6.07 9.22
C GLU A 83 5.11 5.29 7.98
N TYR A 84 5.73 4.17 7.64
CA TYR A 84 5.37 3.35 6.47
C TYR A 84 4.56 2.10 6.85
N GLU A 85 4.26 1.93 8.13
CA GLU A 85 3.52 0.80 8.69
C GLU A 85 2.09 1.21 9.09
N ASN A 86 1.88 2.48 9.47
CA ASN A 86 0.57 3.03 9.74
C ASN A 86 0.01 3.69 8.48
N LEU A 87 -0.95 3.03 7.83
CA LEU A 87 -1.47 3.44 6.53
C LEU A 87 -2.98 3.67 6.60
N LYS A 88 -3.43 4.81 6.09
CA LYS A 88 -4.86 5.15 5.94
C LYS A 88 -5.16 5.47 4.49
N ILE A 89 -6.34 5.06 4.01
CA ILE A 89 -6.77 5.34 2.65
C ILE A 89 -7.56 6.64 2.66
N TRP A 90 -6.87 7.73 2.31
CA TRP A 90 -7.47 9.07 2.27
C TRP A 90 -8.50 9.20 1.16
N SER A 91 -8.18 8.71 -0.04
CA SER A 91 -9.11 8.60 -1.16
C SER A 91 -8.68 7.48 -2.11
N ILE A 92 -9.65 6.92 -2.82
CA ILE A 92 -9.40 5.95 -3.88
C ILE A 92 -10.35 6.19 -5.06
N GLU A 93 -9.77 6.22 -6.24
CA GLU A 93 -10.45 6.34 -7.52
C GLU A 93 -9.91 5.25 -8.47
N PRO A 94 -10.60 4.96 -9.59
CA PRO A 94 -10.09 4.00 -10.57
C PRO A 94 -8.68 4.37 -11.05
N GLY A 95 -7.68 3.62 -10.59
CA GLY A 95 -6.28 3.79 -11.00
C GLY A 95 -5.45 4.72 -10.12
N GLU A 96 -6.04 5.42 -9.15
CA GLU A 96 -5.34 6.32 -8.24
C GLU A 96 -5.76 6.08 -6.78
N MET A 97 -4.79 6.08 -5.86
CA MET A 97 -5.03 5.91 -4.43
C MET A 97 -4.13 6.87 -3.66
N TYR A 98 -4.74 7.68 -2.78
CA TYR A 98 -4.00 8.47 -1.81
C TYR A 98 -3.90 7.70 -0.51
N LEU A 99 -2.67 7.37 -0.10
CA LEU A 99 -2.39 6.85 1.23
C LEU A 99 -1.88 7.98 2.12
N GLU A 100 -2.48 8.12 3.29
CA GLU A 100 -1.92 8.90 4.39
C GLU A 100 -1.01 7.98 5.22
N LEU A 101 0.24 8.39 5.37
CA LEU A 101 1.28 7.69 6.13
C LEU A 101 1.19 8.02 7.62
N GLY A 102 1.91 7.27 8.46
CA GLY A 102 1.92 7.46 9.91
C GLY A 102 2.49 8.81 10.37
N ASN A 103 3.22 9.51 9.49
CA ASN A 103 3.70 10.87 9.74
C ASN A 103 2.71 11.97 9.26
N GLY A 104 1.56 11.59 8.70
CA GLY A 104 0.53 12.49 8.17
C GLY A 104 0.73 12.91 6.71
N ASP A 105 1.82 12.49 6.05
CA ASP A 105 2.03 12.78 4.63
C ASP A 105 1.04 12.00 3.76
N ARG A 106 0.55 12.66 2.71
CA ARG A 106 -0.36 12.05 1.74
C ARG A 106 0.36 11.79 0.43
N ILE A 107 0.47 10.52 0.08
CA ILE A 107 1.19 10.07 -1.10
C ILE A 107 0.21 9.54 -2.13
N LEU A 108 0.28 10.09 -3.34
CA LEU A 108 -0.46 9.57 -4.49
C LEU A 108 0.25 8.36 -5.07
N PHE A 109 -0.46 7.24 -5.11
CA PHE A 109 -0.08 6.05 -5.85
C PHE A 109 -0.93 5.88 -7.11
N ARG A 110 -0.30 5.43 -8.19
CA ARG A 110 -0.97 5.04 -9.44
C ARG A 110 -0.92 3.54 -9.64
N LYS A 111 -2.04 2.95 -10.06
CA LYS A 111 -2.12 1.51 -10.34
C LYS A 111 -1.31 1.17 -11.59
N LEU A 112 -0.42 0.19 -11.50
CA LEU A 112 0.34 -0.32 -12.64
C LEU A 112 -0.50 -1.33 -13.41
N GLY A 113 -1.22 -0.85 -14.43
CA GLY A 113 -1.97 -1.65 -15.39
C GLY A 113 -3.25 -2.31 -14.83
N ASN A 114 -4.32 -2.27 -15.62
CA ASN A 114 -5.38 -3.28 -15.52
C ASN A 114 -4.93 -4.47 -16.37
N ILE A 115 -4.75 -5.64 -15.78
CA ILE A 115 -4.35 -6.86 -16.53
C ILE A 115 -5.49 -7.36 -17.46
N PHE A 116 -6.60 -6.65 -17.56
CA PHE A 116 -7.70 -6.98 -18.46
C PHE A 116 -8.03 -5.77 -19.35
N SER A 117 -7.43 -5.77 -20.53
CA SER A 117 -7.92 -5.10 -21.74
C SER A 117 -8.28 -6.18 -22.77
#